data_AF-A0AA42T2N7-F1
#
_entry.id   AF-A0AA42T2N7-F1
#
_cell.length_a   1.000
_cell.length_b   1.000
_cell.length_c   1.000
_cell.angle_alpha   90.00
_cell.angle_beta   90.00
_cell.angle_gamma   90.00
#
_symmetry.space_group_name_H-M   'P 1'
#
loop_
_entity.id
_entity.type
_entity.pdbx_description
1 polymer ?
#
loop_
_entity_poly.entity_id
_entity_poly.type
_entity_poly.pdbx_seq_one_letter_code
_entity_poly.pdbx_strand_id
1 'polypeptide(L)'
;MVWTMLLSYPLMSAIQLVSARIGRGTGSGLAVNMGAIWPKWLVTGLVCLLFVANCINIGANLAAMGASVELATGMPSLPITIFFALLSLGLQMFIPYERYANILKWLTLVLFAYIAVLFVVKIDWMATLKGFVWPTFPLNTDSFTVVVAILGTTISPYLFFWQSSQEVEEIVRRTKPSRLRRRRVKLPKSSTGSSLIPSRVWPFPPSSLSRS
;
A
#
# COMPACT_ATOMS: atom_id res chain seq x y z
N MET A 1 -4.64 -22.41 13.19
CA MET A 1 -5.15 -21.44 12.20
C MET A 1 -4.13 -21.08 11.10
N VAL A 2 -3.00 -21.80 10.95
CA VAL A 2 -1.99 -21.44 9.93
C VAL A 2 -2.55 -21.59 8.50
N TRP A 3 -3.52 -22.50 8.31
CA TRP A 3 -4.27 -22.65 7.06
C TRP A 3 -4.94 -21.36 6.55
N THR A 4 -5.27 -20.39 7.43
CA THR A 4 -5.89 -19.13 6.98
C THR A 4 -4.92 -18.29 6.16
N MET A 5 -3.62 -18.41 6.40
CA MET A 5 -2.59 -17.71 5.63
C MET A 5 -2.55 -18.15 4.17
N LEU A 6 -2.77 -19.45 3.90
CA LEU A 6 -2.86 -20.00 2.53
C LEU A 6 -3.99 -19.37 1.73
N LEU A 7 -5.12 -19.07 2.37
CA LEU A 7 -6.26 -18.43 1.72
C LEU A 7 -6.11 -16.91 1.65
N SER A 8 -5.50 -16.32 2.68
CA SER A 8 -5.40 -14.86 2.81
C SER A 8 -4.48 -14.25 1.74
N TYR A 9 -3.40 -14.95 1.37
CA TYR A 9 -2.45 -14.46 0.36
C TYR A 9 -3.05 -14.33 -1.06
N PRO A 10 -3.65 -15.37 -1.67
CA PRO A 10 -4.27 -15.23 -2.99
C PRO A 10 -5.45 -14.26 -2.97
N LEU A 11 -6.22 -14.24 -1.88
CA LEU A 11 -7.31 -13.28 -1.72
C LEU A 11 -6.81 -11.83 -1.71
N MET A 12 -5.76 -11.56 -0.94
CA MET A 12 -5.09 -10.25 -0.92
C MET A 12 -4.62 -9.86 -2.32
N SER A 13 -3.90 -10.76 -3.01
CA SER A 13 -3.38 -10.50 -4.36
C SER A 13 -4.50 -10.18 -5.34
N ALA A 14 -5.60 -10.94 -5.31
CA ALA A 14 -6.77 -10.71 -6.15
C ALA A 14 -7.38 -9.33 -5.89
N ILE A 15 -7.60 -8.95 -4.63
CA ILE A 15 -8.21 -7.67 -4.29
C ILE A 15 -7.29 -6.49 -4.66
N GLN A 16 -5.98 -6.61 -4.43
CA GLN A 16 -5.02 -5.59 -4.85
C GLN A 16 -5.00 -5.42 -6.37
N LEU A 17 -5.08 -6.52 -7.13
CA LEU A 17 -5.12 -6.49 -8.59
C LEU A 17 -6.41 -5.85 -9.12
N VAL A 18 -7.57 -6.16 -8.52
CA VAL A 18 -8.84 -5.52 -8.85
C VAL A 18 -8.79 -4.02 -8.55
N SER A 19 -8.28 -3.63 -7.37
CA SER A 19 -8.16 -2.22 -6.97
C SER A 19 -7.24 -1.43 -7.89
N ALA A 20 -6.12 -2.03 -8.30
CA ALA A 20 -5.19 -1.44 -9.27
C ALA A 20 -5.83 -1.31 -10.65
N ARG A 21 -6.57 -2.31 -11.13
CA ARG A 21 -7.28 -2.24 -12.42
C ARG A 21 -8.35 -1.15 -12.43
N ILE A 22 -9.09 -0.98 -11.34
CA ILE A 22 -10.08 0.10 -11.20
C ILE A 22 -9.37 1.45 -11.29
N GLY A 23 -8.30 1.67 -10.51
CA GLY A 23 -7.54 2.93 -10.54
C GLY A 23 -6.93 3.23 -11.92
N ARG A 24 -6.33 2.22 -12.56
CA ARG A 24 -5.74 2.37 -13.90
C ARG A 24 -6.78 2.60 -15.00
N GLY A 25 -7.92 1.91 -14.90
CA GLY A 25 -8.98 1.96 -15.90
C GLY A 25 -9.81 3.24 -15.86
N THR A 26 -10.11 3.76 -14.68
CA THR A 26 -10.93 4.97 -14.55
C THR A 26 -10.12 6.26 -14.44
N GLY A 27 -8.82 6.17 -14.14
CA GLY A 27 -7.96 7.33 -13.88
C GLY A 27 -8.34 8.11 -12.61
N SER A 28 -9.17 7.52 -11.74
CA SER A 28 -9.64 8.12 -10.49
C SER A 28 -9.57 7.11 -9.34
N GLY A 29 -9.29 7.60 -8.13
CA GLY A 29 -9.23 6.76 -6.93
C GLY A 29 -10.60 6.16 -6.56
N LEU A 30 -10.58 5.10 -5.75
CA LEU A 30 -11.77 4.31 -5.42
C LEU A 30 -12.94 5.14 -4.85
N ALA A 31 -12.67 6.12 -3.98
CA ALA A 31 -13.69 6.99 -3.39
C ALA A 31 -14.47 7.80 -4.43
N VAL A 32 -13.76 8.32 -5.44
CA VAL A 32 -14.35 9.12 -6.53
C VAL A 32 -15.23 8.24 -7.40
N ASN A 33 -14.76 7.03 -7.75
CA ASN A 33 -15.54 6.07 -8.53
C ASN A 33 -16.81 5.62 -7.78
N MET A 34 -16.73 5.41 -6.46
CA MET A 34 -17.89 5.06 -5.65
C MET A 34 -18.90 6.21 -5.59
N GLY A 35 -18.44 7.45 -5.42
CA GLY A 35 -19.31 8.63 -5.39
C GLY A 35 -20.02 8.95 -6.70
N ALA A 36 -19.57 8.37 -7.82
CA ALA A 36 -20.26 8.50 -9.11
C ALA A 36 -21.48 7.57 -9.23
N ILE A 37 -21.55 6.51 -8.43
CA ILE A 37 -22.60 5.48 -8.50
C ILE A 37 -23.49 5.51 -7.24
N TRP A 38 -22.91 5.82 -6.07
CA TRP A 38 -23.56 5.77 -4.75
C TRP A 38 -23.81 7.18 -4.21
N PRO A 39 -24.86 7.39 -3.41
CA PRO A 39 -25.13 8.70 -2.83
C PRO A 39 -24.01 9.13 -1.87
N LYS A 40 -23.69 10.43 -1.86
CA LYS A 40 -22.52 10.98 -1.13
C LYS A 40 -22.51 10.63 0.36
N TRP A 41 -23.66 10.59 1.02
CA TRP A 41 -23.74 10.28 2.46
C TRP A 41 -23.20 8.88 2.78
N LEU A 42 -23.43 7.90 1.90
CA LEU A 42 -23.02 6.52 2.09
C LEU A 42 -21.52 6.36 1.86
N VAL A 43 -20.98 7.01 0.83
CA VAL A 43 -19.53 7.03 0.57
C VAL A 43 -18.79 7.73 1.71
N THR A 44 -19.27 8.88 2.18
CA THR A 44 -18.69 9.57 3.33
C THR A 44 -18.75 8.71 4.59
N GLY A 45 -19.87 8.04 4.86
CA GLY A 45 -20.00 7.10 5.98
C GLY A 45 -18.97 5.98 5.94
N LEU A 46 -18.74 5.37 4.77
CA LEU A 46 -17.73 4.33 4.58
C LEU A 46 -16.31 4.87 4.78
N VAL A 47 -16.00 6.06 4.27
CA VAL A 47 -14.69 6.71 4.46
C VAL A 47 -14.45 7.05 5.93
N CYS A 48 -15.46 7.55 6.65
CA CYS A 48 -15.38 7.80 8.09
C CYS A 48 -15.16 6.51 8.89
N LEU A 49 -15.90 5.44 8.57
CA LEU A 49 -15.72 4.14 9.19
C LEU A 49 -14.29 3.61 8.97
N LEU A 50 -13.79 3.73 7.74
CA LEU A 50 -12.43 3.35 7.38
C LEU A 50 -11.39 4.16 8.17
N PHE A 51 -11.59 5.46 8.29
CA PHE A 51 -10.71 6.34 9.06
C PHE A 51 -10.62 5.90 10.53
N VAL A 52 -11.76 5.61 11.18
CA VAL A 52 -11.80 5.12 12.55
C VAL A 52 -11.11 3.76 12.67
N ALA A 53 -11.39 2.81 11.76
CA ALA A 53 -10.78 1.49 11.77
C ALA A 53 -9.24 1.57 11.64
N ASN A 54 -8.72 2.44 10.77
CA ASN A 54 -7.29 2.63 10.61
C ASN A 54 -6.64 3.30 11.83
N CYS A 55 -7.35 4.24 12.47
CA CYS A 55 -6.88 4.88 13.70
C CYS A 55 -6.69 3.84 14.82
N ILE A 56 -7.66 2.93 14.98
CA ILE A 56 -7.57 1.80 15.93
C ILE A 56 -6.39 0.88 15.58
N ASN A 57 -6.19 0.57 14.29
CA ASN A 57 -5.09 -0.28 13.83
C ASN A 57 -3.71 0.34 14.19
N ILE A 58 -3.52 1.63 13.93
CA ILE A 58 -2.29 2.35 14.31
C ILE A 58 -2.11 2.33 15.84
N GLY A 59 -3.18 2.58 16.61
CA GLY A 59 -3.15 2.54 18.07
C GLY A 59 -2.75 1.17 18.62
N ALA A 60 -3.31 0.10 18.06
CA ALA A 60 -2.97 -1.27 18.44
C ALA A 60 -1.49 -1.59 18.16
N ASN A 61 -0.95 -1.15 17.01
CA ASN A 61 0.46 -1.35 16.68
C ASN A 61 1.39 -0.59 17.64
N LEU A 62 1.03 0.65 18.03
CA LEU A 62 1.79 1.42 19.01
C LEU A 62 1.77 0.77 20.40
N ALA A 63 0.61 0.27 20.84
CA ALA A 63 0.49 -0.47 22.09
C ALA A 63 1.33 -1.75 22.08
N ALA A 64 1.35 -2.48 20.97
CA ALA A 64 2.19 -3.66 20.80
C ALA A 64 3.69 -3.33 20.85
N MET A 65 4.12 -2.19 20.27
CA MET A 65 5.50 -1.70 20.40
C MET A 65 5.86 -1.44 21.87
N GLY A 66 4.99 -0.75 22.62
CA GLY A 66 5.20 -0.50 24.04
C GLY A 66 5.30 -1.79 24.87
N ALA A 67 4.38 -2.73 24.65
CA ALA A 67 4.40 -4.03 25.31
C ALA A 67 5.65 -4.86 24.98
N SER A 68 6.16 -4.77 23.74
CA SER A 68 7.38 -5.48 23.36
C SER A 68 8.63 -4.98 24.09
N VAL A 69 8.72 -3.67 24.36
CA VAL A 69 9.83 -3.12 25.15
C VAL A 69 9.65 -3.42 26.63
N GLU A 70 8.41 -3.38 27.14
CA GLU A 70 8.12 -3.83 28.51
C GLU A 70 8.60 -5.27 28.74
N LEU A 71 8.33 -6.17 27.80
CA LEU A 71 8.82 -7.54 27.85
C LEU A 71 10.36 -7.65 27.77
N ALA A 72 11.02 -6.73 27.07
CA ALA A 72 12.47 -6.75 26.88
C ALA A 72 13.26 -6.11 28.04
N THR A 73 12.72 -5.05 28.66
CA THR A 73 13.44 -4.22 29.64
C THR A 73 12.76 -4.15 31.01
N GLY A 74 11.53 -4.67 31.15
CA GLY A 74 10.71 -4.58 32.36
C GLY A 74 10.15 -3.19 32.66
N MET A 75 10.26 -2.23 31.72
CA MET A 75 9.75 -0.88 31.91
C MET A 75 8.24 -0.81 31.58
N PRO A 76 7.44 0.03 32.26
CA PRO A 76 6.00 0.12 31.99
C PRO A 76 5.69 0.46 30.51
N SER A 77 4.76 -0.26 29.89
CA SER A 77 4.39 -0.06 28.47
C SER A 77 3.77 1.29 28.15
N LEU A 78 3.04 1.92 29.06
CA LEU A 78 2.28 3.15 28.76
C LEU A 78 3.20 4.33 28.39
N PRO A 79 4.22 4.71 29.20
CA PRO A 79 5.18 5.74 28.82
C PRO A 79 5.89 5.45 27.49
N ILE A 80 6.23 4.19 27.24
CA ILE A 80 6.95 3.76 26.04
C ILE A 80 6.04 3.88 24.80
N THR A 81 4.77 3.51 24.94
CA THR A 81 3.76 3.64 23.88
C THR A 81 3.58 5.10 23.48
N ILE A 82 3.46 6.01 24.48
CA ILE A 82 3.36 7.45 24.23
C ILE A 82 4.63 7.96 23.54
N PHE A 83 5.80 7.53 24.00
CA PHE A 83 7.07 7.88 23.36
C PHE A 83 7.11 7.44 21.89
N PHE A 84 6.76 6.19 21.57
CA PHE A 84 6.70 5.71 20.18
C PHE A 84 5.66 6.45 19.34
N ALA A 85 4.51 6.81 19.93
CA ALA A 85 3.49 7.60 19.25
C ALA A 85 4.02 8.98 18.83
N LEU A 86 4.63 9.70 19.77
CA LEU A 86 5.24 11.01 19.53
C LEU A 86 6.42 10.93 18.57
N LEU A 87 7.26 9.90 18.72
CA LEU A 87 8.38 9.64 17.83
C LEU A 87 7.89 9.38 16.41
N SER A 88 6.93 8.47 16.22
CA SER A 88 6.37 8.15 14.90
C SER A 88 5.75 9.38 14.23
N LEU A 89 4.98 10.17 14.99
CA LEU A 89 4.37 11.41 14.50
C LEU A 89 5.45 12.43 14.11
N GLY A 90 6.46 12.62 14.97
CA GLY A 90 7.60 13.50 14.69
C GLY A 90 8.35 13.08 13.42
N LEU A 91 8.68 11.79 13.28
CA LEU A 91 9.35 11.27 12.09
C LEU A 91 8.53 11.52 10.82
N GLN A 92 7.22 11.33 10.87
CA GLN A 92 6.34 11.58 9.71
C GLN A 92 6.25 13.06 9.32
N MET A 93 6.29 13.98 10.29
CA MET A 93 6.24 15.43 10.01
C MET A 93 7.58 15.97 9.47
N PHE A 94 8.71 15.47 9.98
CA PHE A 94 10.02 16.04 9.67
C PHE A 94 10.79 15.33 8.56
N ILE A 95 10.49 14.04 8.28
CA ILE A 95 11.23 13.26 7.29
C ILE A 95 10.46 13.20 5.96
N PRO A 96 11.09 13.54 4.82
CA PRO A 96 10.45 13.42 3.52
C PRO A 96 10.14 11.95 3.20
N TYR A 97 8.98 11.72 2.60
CA TYR A 97 8.43 10.39 2.30
C TYR A 97 9.43 9.41 1.65
N GLU A 98 10.21 9.88 0.67
CA GLU A 98 11.22 9.06 -0.03
C GLU A 98 12.28 8.48 0.93
N ARG A 99 12.75 9.29 1.89
CA ARG A 99 13.73 8.84 2.89
C ARG A 99 13.07 7.90 3.90
N TYR A 100 11.89 8.25 4.37
CA TYR A 100 11.14 7.44 5.33
C TYR A 100 10.84 6.05 4.77
N ALA A 101 10.35 5.96 3.53
CA ALA A 101 10.09 4.71 2.84
C ALA A 101 11.36 3.85 2.67
N ASN A 102 12.52 4.47 2.41
CA ASN A 102 13.77 3.72 2.28
C ASN A 102 14.23 3.15 3.64
N ILE A 103 14.12 3.92 4.73
CA ILE A 103 14.41 3.44 6.09
C ILE A 103 13.50 2.26 6.44
N LEU A 104 12.19 2.37 6.16
CA LEU A 104 11.24 1.30 6.42
C LEU A 104 11.59 0.01 5.66
N LYS A 105 12.03 0.09 4.39
CA LYS A 105 12.48 -1.08 3.63
C LYS A 105 13.61 -1.82 4.33
N TRP A 106 14.62 -1.11 4.83
CA TRP A 106 15.71 -1.72 5.59
C TRP A 106 15.23 -2.27 6.93
N LEU A 107 14.33 -1.56 7.62
CA LEU A 107 13.75 -2.02 8.87
C LEU A 107 12.95 -3.32 8.72
N THR A 108 12.37 -3.58 7.54
CA THR A 108 11.70 -4.86 7.27
C THR A 108 12.65 -6.07 7.36
N LEU A 109 13.97 -5.88 7.22
CA LEU A 109 14.93 -6.96 7.42
C LEU A 109 14.91 -7.52 8.85
N VAL A 110 14.45 -6.75 9.84
CA VAL A 110 14.27 -7.23 11.22
C VAL A 110 13.27 -8.38 11.28
N LEU A 111 12.29 -8.47 10.36
CA LEU A 111 11.35 -9.59 10.32
C LEU A 111 12.04 -10.93 10.02
N PHE A 112 13.24 -10.94 9.44
CA PHE A 112 14.02 -12.18 9.29
C PHE A 112 14.45 -12.77 10.63
N ALA A 113 14.39 -12.01 11.75
CA ALA A 113 14.55 -12.56 13.09
C ALA A 113 13.55 -13.68 13.39
N TYR A 114 12.34 -13.66 12.82
CA TYR A 114 11.38 -14.76 12.96
C TYR A 114 11.90 -16.07 12.38
N ILE A 115 12.71 -16.02 11.31
CA ILE A 115 13.37 -17.22 10.75
C ILE A 115 14.42 -17.74 11.72
N ALA A 116 15.18 -16.85 12.38
CA ALA A 116 16.14 -17.25 13.42
C ALA A 116 15.45 -17.99 14.58
N VAL A 117 14.26 -17.54 14.99
CA VAL A 117 13.45 -18.20 16.04
C VAL A 117 13.09 -19.63 15.64
N LEU A 118 12.85 -19.93 14.36
CA LEU A 118 12.54 -21.30 13.89
C LEU A 118 13.67 -22.29 14.15
N PHE A 119 14.93 -21.83 14.23
CA PHE A 119 16.08 -22.69 14.53
C PHE A 119 16.29 -22.92 16.04
N VAL A 120 15.78 -22.01 16.88
CA VAL A 120 15.92 -22.09 18.34
C VAL A 120 14.74 -22.85 18.96
N VAL A 121 13.54 -22.65 18.43
CA VAL A 121 12.33 -23.30 18.93
C VAL A 121 12.24 -24.72 18.38
N LYS A 122 12.02 -25.69 19.26
CA LYS A 122 11.76 -27.08 18.86
C LYS A 122 10.34 -27.19 18.30
N ILE A 123 10.22 -27.03 16.99
CA ILE A 123 8.93 -27.10 16.27
C ILE A 123 8.68 -28.54 15.80
N ASP A 124 7.48 -29.05 16.09
CA ASP A 124 6.99 -30.24 15.41
C ASP A 124 6.56 -29.86 13.98
N TRP A 125 7.48 -30.07 13.05
CA TRP A 125 7.27 -29.79 11.63
C TRP A 125 6.11 -30.59 11.05
N MET A 126 5.89 -31.83 11.52
CA MET A 126 4.80 -32.68 11.04
C MET A 126 3.45 -32.14 11.48
N ALA A 127 3.32 -31.74 12.75
CA ALA A 127 2.10 -31.10 13.25
C ALA A 127 1.84 -29.75 12.57
N THR A 128 2.89 -28.98 12.30
CA THR A 128 2.79 -27.66 11.64
C THR A 128 2.33 -27.79 10.18
N LEU A 129 2.92 -28.72 9.42
CA LEU A 129 2.50 -29.03 8.04
C LEU A 129 1.07 -29.55 7.99
N LYS A 130 0.68 -30.44 8.92
CA LYS A 130 -0.71 -30.90 9.04
C LYS A 130 -1.66 -29.74 9.34
N GLY A 131 -1.33 -28.85 10.27
CA GLY A 131 -2.14 -27.68 10.60
C GLY A 131 -2.14 -26.56 9.54
N PHE A 132 -1.20 -26.64 8.58
CA PHE A 132 -1.14 -25.76 7.42
C PHE A 132 -2.09 -26.22 6.32
N VAL A 133 -2.09 -27.52 6.00
CA VAL A 133 -2.89 -28.09 4.90
C VAL A 133 -4.28 -28.53 5.35
N TRP A 134 -4.41 -29.07 6.56
CA TRP A 134 -5.67 -29.57 7.10
C TRP A 134 -6.33 -28.50 7.99
N PRO A 135 -7.38 -27.82 7.50
CA PRO A 135 -8.07 -26.81 8.28
C PRO A 135 -8.84 -27.50 9.42
N THR A 136 -8.34 -27.36 10.64
CA THR A 136 -9.15 -27.64 11.83
C THR A 136 -10.02 -26.42 12.08
N PHE A 137 -11.34 -26.63 12.02
CA PHE A 137 -12.36 -25.64 12.35
C PHE A 137 -12.93 -25.91 13.75
N PRO A 138 -12.25 -25.53 14.83
CA PRO A 138 -12.94 -25.38 16.09
C PRO A 138 -13.94 -24.22 15.92
N LEU A 139 -15.23 -24.55 15.80
CA LEU A 139 -16.35 -23.61 15.66
C LEU A 139 -16.60 -22.87 16.98
N ASN A 140 -15.59 -22.14 17.46
CA ASN A 140 -15.62 -21.38 18.71
C ASN A 140 -15.49 -19.88 18.41
N THR A 141 -16.11 -19.04 19.26
CA THR A 141 -16.08 -17.58 19.15
C THR A 141 -14.64 -17.03 19.06
N ASP A 142 -13.71 -17.60 19.82
CA ASP A 142 -12.29 -17.21 19.80
C ASP A 142 -11.65 -17.46 18.44
N SER A 143 -12.01 -18.56 17.77
CA SER A 143 -11.46 -18.91 16.46
C SER A 143 -11.96 -17.96 15.38
N PHE A 144 -13.24 -17.60 15.39
CA PHE A 144 -13.77 -16.57 14.50
C PHE A 144 -13.13 -15.21 14.76
N THR A 145 -12.91 -14.84 16.02
CA THR A 145 -12.24 -13.59 16.40
C THR A 145 -10.82 -13.52 15.84
N VAL A 146 -10.05 -14.60 15.96
CA VAL A 146 -8.68 -14.69 15.40
C VAL A 146 -8.70 -14.65 13.87
N VAL A 147 -9.63 -15.35 13.21
CA VAL A 147 -9.76 -15.32 11.75
C VAL A 147 -10.07 -13.92 11.25
N VAL A 148 -11.06 -13.25 11.87
CA VAL A 148 -11.42 -11.86 11.55
C VAL A 148 -10.25 -10.91 11.82
N ALA A 149 -9.50 -11.11 12.90
CA ALA A 149 -8.32 -10.31 13.21
C ALA A 149 -7.20 -10.47 12.16
N ILE A 150 -6.91 -11.72 11.74
CA ILE A 150 -5.91 -12.00 10.68
C ILE A 150 -6.35 -11.38 9.35
N LEU A 151 -7.60 -11.61 8.94
CA LEU A 151 -8.12 -11.07 7.68
C LEU A 151 -8.21 -9.55 7.70
N GLY A 152 -8.62 -8.95 8.82
CA GLY A 152 -8.76 -7.51 8.98
C GLY A 152 -7.42 -6.77 8.96
N THR A 153 -6.39 -7.32 9.61
CA THR A 153 -5.03 -6.75 9.62
C THR A 153 -4.28 -7.00 8.32
N THR A 154 -4.53 -8.14 7.67
CA THR A 154 -3.94 -8.45 6.37
C THR A 154 -4.62 -7.60 5.32
N ILE A 155 -5.91 -7.81 5.07
CA ILE A 155 -6.68 -7.24 3.97
C ILE A 155 -7.41 -5.97 4.43
N SER A 156 -6.67 -5.05 5.05
CA SER A 156 -7.24 -3.80 5.56
C SER A 156 -7.82 -2.95 4.43
N PRO A 157 -9.07 -2.44 4.55
CA PRO A 157 -9.75 -1.79 3.43
C PRO A 157 -9.04 -0.53 2.90
N TYR A 158 -8.17 0.09 3.70
CA TYR A 158 -7.41 1.27 3.28
C TYR A 158 -6.43 0.94 2.15
N LEU A 159 -5.92 -0.30 2.10
CA LEU A 159 -5.03 -0.72 1.02
C LEU A 159 -5.73 -0.65 -0.33
N PHE A 160 -7.05 -0.83 -0.41
CA PHE A 160 -7.78 -0.77 -1.67
C PHE A 160 -7.85 0.67 -2.20
N PHE A 161 -8.18 1.62 -1.30
CA PHE A 161 -8.18 3.05 -1.60
C PHE A 161 -6.77 3.53 -1.94
N TRP A 162 -5.77 3.13 -1.16
CA TRP A 162 -4.37 3.46 -1.39
C TRP A 162 -3.87 2.91 -2.73
N GLN A 163 -4.09 1.62 -3.01
CA GLN A 163 -3.63 0.96 -4.24
C GLN A 163 -4.24 1.61 -5.48
N SER A 164 -5.55 1.87 -5.47
CA SER A 164 -6.20 2.56 -6.60
C SER A 164 -5.66 3.98 -6.79
N SER A 165 -5.37 4.70 -5.69
CA SER A 165 -4.86 6.08 -5.75
C SER A 165 -3.40 6.14 -6.20
N GLN A 166 -2.56 5.21 -5.75
CA GLN A 166 -1.16 5.08 -6.19
C GLN A 166 -1.06 4.82 -7.70
N GLU A 167 -1.92 3.95 -8.21
CA GLU A 167 -1.97 3.65 -9.63
C GLU A 167 -2.33 4.90 -10.47
N VAL A 168 -3.30 5.68 -10.00
CA VAL A 168 -3.66 6.97 -10.62
C VAL A 168 -2.49 7.96 -10.54
N GLU A 169 -1.81 8.05 -9.41
CA GLU A 169 -0.64 8.93 -9.24
C GLU A 169 0.49 8.56 -10.20
N GLU A 170 0.74 7.26 -10.41
CA GLU A 170 1.75 6.79 -11.34
C GLU A 170 1.41 7.18 -12.80
N ILE A 171 0.14 7.06 -13.20
CA ILE A 171 -0.33 7.51 -14.52
C ILE A 171 -0.11 9.00 -14.70
N VAL A 172 -0.44 9.82 -13.69
CA VAL A 172 -0.24 11.27 -13.72
C VAL A 172 1.25 11.61 -13.81
N ARG A 173 2.12 10.91 -13.08
CA ARG A 173 3.58 11.07 -13.14
C ARG A 173 4.14 10.71 -14.51
N ARG A 174 3.67 9.63 -15.14
CA ARG A 174 4.10 9.20 -16.49
C ARG A 174 3.60 10.14 -17.60
N THR A 175 2.39 10.69 -17.45
CA THR A 175 1.73 11.54 -18.46
C THR A 175 2.23 12.98 -18.41
N LYS A 176 2.75 13.47 -17.28
CA LYS A 176 3.47 14.74 -17.21
C LYS A 176 4.93 14.54 -17.64
N PRO A 177 5.35 14.88 -18.87
CA PRO A 177 6.77 14.89 -19.19
C PRO A 177 7.44 15.90 -18.26
N SER A 178 8.44 15.44 -17.51
CA SER A 178 9.26 16.30 -16.68
C SER A 178 9.68 17.52 -17.49
N ARG A 179 9.26 18.72 -17.07
CA ARG A 179 9.68 19.99 -17.68
C ARG A 179 11.21 20.16 -17.70
N LEU A 180 11.93 19.29 -17.00
CA LEU A 180 13.39 19.17 -16.98
C LEU A 180 13.99 18.53 -18.24
N ARG A 181 13.23 17.77 -19.04
CA ARG A 181 13.71 17.22 -20.33
C ARG A 181 13.56 18.21 -21.51
N ARG A 182 13.06 19.43 -21.29
CA ARG A 182 13.06 20.49 -22.31
C ARG A 182 14.32 21.38 -22.30
N ARG A 183 15.23 21.21 -21.33
CA ARG A 183 16.45 22.05 -21.22
C ARG A 183 17.73 21.41 -21.77
N ARG A 184 17.64 20.22 -22.39
CA ARG A 184 18.79 19.52 -22.98
C ARG A 184 18.65 19.28 -24.48
N VAL A 185 18.15 20.29 -25.20
CA VAL A 185 18.39 20.46 -26.64
C VAL A 185 18.67 21.95 -26.90
N LYS A 186 19.78 22.46 -26.35
CA LYS A 186 20.51 23.52 -27.05
C LYS A 186 21.48 22.79 -27.96
N LEU A 187 21.09 22.61 -29.22
CA LEU A 187 22.02 22.24 -30.28
C LEU A 187 23.08 23.36 -30.39
N PRO A 188 24.38 23.05 -30.48
CA PRO A 188 25.37 24.07 -30.82
C PRO A 188 25.03 24.58 -32.22
N LYS A 189 24.92 25.90 -32.39
CA LYS A 189 24.96 26.51 -33.72
C LYS A 189 26.41 26.37 -34.22
N SER A 190 26.73 25.28 -34.90
CA SER A 190 27.84 25.26 -35.83
C SER A 190 27.30 25.70 -37.19
N SER A 191 27.65 26.91 -37.57
CA SER A 191 27.73 27.35 -38.96
C SER A 191 28.44 26.31 -39.82
N THR A 192 27.84 25.92 -40.96
CA THR A 192 28.44 25.92 -42.31
C THR A 192 27.49 25.24 -43.30
N GLY A 193 27.00 26.02 -44.27
CA GLY A 193 26.97 25.69 -45.70
C GLY A 193 26.09 24.56 -46.25
N SER A 194 25.24 24.95 -47.21
CA SER A 194 24.66 24.17 -48.32
C SER A 194 23.51 23.21 -47.93
N SER A 195 22.24 23.40 -48.32
CA SER A 195 21.61 23.63 -49.63
C SER A 195 20.78 22.41 -50.01
N LEU A 196 19.45 22.62 -50.02
CA LEU A 196 18.44 21.96 -50.87
C LEU A 196 18.10 20.49 -50.56
N ILE A 197 16.86 20.26 -50.11
CA ILE A 197 15.81 19.46 -50.79
C ILE A 197 14.49 19.60 -49.98
N PRO A 198 13.32 19.80 -50.63
CA PRO A 198 12.14 20.37 -50.00
C PRO A 198 11.19 19.35 -49.35
N SER A 199 10.34 19.91 -48.50
CA SER A 199 9.20 19.33 -47.82
C SER A 199 8.04 18.94 -48.76
N ARG A 200 7.43 17.78 -48.52
CA ARG A 200 5.96 17.51 -48.45
C ARG A 200 5.75 16.01 -48.19
N VAL A 201 5.13 15.61 -47.07
CA VAL A 201 3.69 15.63 -46.73
C VAL A 201 2.93 14.50 -47.42
N TRP A 202 2.31 13.60 -46.64
CA TRP A 202 0.97 12.99 -46.80
C TRP A 202 0.77 11.86 -45.74
N PRO A 203 -0.47 11.45 -45.36
CA PRO A 203 -1.39 12.15 -44.44
C PRO A 203 -1.84 11.25 -43.26
N PHE A 204 -2.55 11.80 -42.27
CA PHE A 204 -3.88 11.33 -41.79
C PHE A 204 -4.30 12.17 -40.56
N PRO A 205 -5.59 12.52 -40.41
CA PRO A 205 -6.03 13.68 -39.62
C PRO A 205 -6.44 13.34 -38.17
N PRO A 206 -6.51 14.34 -37.28
CA PRO A 206 -7.20 14.22 -35.99
C PRO A 206 -8.70 14.52 -36.19
N SER A 207 -9.57 13.56 -35.86
CA SER A 207 -11.01 13.80 -35.80
C SER A 207 -11.40 14.54 -34.51
N SER A 208 -12.13 15.63 -34.71
CA SER A 208 -12.61 16.60 -33.76
C SER A 208 -13.77 16.13 -32.88
N LEU A 209 -13.88 16.82 -31.74
CA LEU A 209 -15.08 17.09 -30.94
C LEU A 209 -16.44 16.99 -31.66
N SER A 210 -17.42 16.42 -30.96
CA SER A 210 -18.80 16.92 -30.95
C SER A 210 -19.41 16.70 -29.56
N ARG A 211 -19.78 17.82 -28.93
CA ARG A 211 -20.76 17.90 -27.86
C ARG A 211 -22.14 17.94 -28.53
N SER A 212 -23.09 17.22 -27.93
CA SER A 212 -24.52 17.56 -27.87
C SER A 212 -25.10 16.84 -26.67
#